data_AF-A0A923XX78-F1
#
_entry.id   AF-A0A923XX78-F1
#
_cell.length_a   1.000
_cell.length_b   1.000
_cell.length_c   1.000
_cell.angle_alpha   90.00
_cell.angle_beta   90.00
_cell.angle_gamma   90.00
#
_symmetry.space_group_name_H-M   'P 1'
#
loop_
_entity.id
_entity.type
_entity.pdbx_description
1 polymer ?
#
loop_
_entity_poly.entity_id
_entity_poly.type
_entity_poly.pdbx_seq_one_letter_code
_entity_poly.pdbx_strand_id
1 'polypeptide(L)'
;MKLFHDNSSIECLAAEIFSKRIAPSSYMMVNNIGRCFVYKCTRNSEAIITKELDPKTALHNQHSALNMNDFLEGENITVALDTRRSPKVSKVGGFTHRHGTQNCSTKCYTFAMITKQIPGNPFAIPPLKIEVLDPKSLEL
;
A
#
# COMPACT_ATOMS: atom_id res chain seq x y z
N MET A 1 -3.59 9.39 -7.75
CA MET A 1 -4.79 8.70 -7.21
C MET A 1 -4.55 8.36 -5.76
N LYS A 2 -5.58 8.46 -4.91
CA LYS A 2 -5.49 8.14 -3.49
C LYS A 2 -6.25 6.83 -3.20
N LEU A 3 -5.58 5.87 -2.58
CA LEU A 3 -6.10 4.54 -2.28
C LEU A 3 -6.26 4.33 -0.78
N PHE A 4 -7.41 3.80 -0.36
CA PHE A 4 -7.75 3.65 1.06
C PHE A 4 -8.42 2.34 1.45
N HIS A 5 -8.86 1.56 0.47
CA HIS A 5 -9.58 0.32 0.73
C HIS A 5 -8.59 -0.82 0.96
N ASP A 6 -9.01 -1.82 1.74
CA ASP A 6 -8.23 -3.03 1.96
C ASP A 6 -7.88 -3.69 0.62
N ASN A 7 -6.69 -4.27 0.57
CA ASN A 7 -6.10 -4.89 -0.62
C ASN A 7 -5.80 -3.92 -1.78
N SER A 8 -6.07 -2.61 -1.64
CA SER A 8 -5.54 -1.63 -2.59
C SER A 8 -4.02 -1.66 -2.52
N SER A 9 -3.37 -1.61 -3.69
CA SER A 9 -1.92 -1.73 -3.80
C SER A 9 -1.31 -0.76 -4.80
N ILE A 10 0.00 -0.54 -4.63
CA ILE A 10 0.85 0.16 -5.58
C ILE A 10 2.08 -0.69 -5.93
N GLU A 11 2.59 -0.52 -7.15
CA GLU A 11 3.85 -1.11 -7.60
C GLU A 11 4.70 -0.08 -8.34
N CYS A 12 6.00 -0.04 -8.04
CA CYS A 12 6.89 1.01 -8.51
C CYS A 12 8.38 0.63 -8.41
N LEU A 13 9.26 1.38 -9.07
CA LEU A 13 10.72 1.25 -8.94
C LEU A 13 11.30 2.05 -7.78
N ALA A 14 10.54 3.00 -7.24
CA ALA A 14 10.89 3.75 -6.03
C ALA A 14 9.61 4.28 -5.37
N ALA A 15 9.62 4.26 -4.05
CA ALA A 15 8.56 4.81 -3.22
C ALA A 15 9.12 5.56 -2.01
N GLU A 16 8.31 6.44 -1.46
CA GLU A 16 8.46 6.92 -0.09
C GLU A 16 7.43 6.26 0.80
N ILE A 17 7.88 5.78 1.96
CA ILE A 17 7.06 5.03 2.90
C ILE A 17 7.11 5.73 4.25
N PHE A 18 5.94 6.07 4.78
CA PHE A 18 5.78 6.68 6.09
C PHE A 18 5.00 5.74 7.00
N SER A 19 5.44 5.55 8.23
CA SER A 19 4.73 4.73 9.22
C SER A 19 5.22 5.04 10.62
N LYS A 20 4.43 4.76 11.66
CA LYS A 20 4.95 4.80 13.04
C LYS A 20 5.95 3.71 13.34
N ARG A 21 5.81 2.57 12.68
CA ARG A 21 6.69 1.42 12.89
C ARG A 21 6.82 0.63 11.60
N ILE A 22 8.04 0.60 11.08
CA ILE A 22 8.47 -0.25 9.97
C ILE A 22 9.28 -1.39 10.56
N ALA A 23 8.75 -2.62 10.49
CA ALA A 23 9.39 -3.80 11.05
C ALA A 23 9.58 -4.89 9.98
N PRO A 24 10.73 -5.58 9.94
CA PRO A 24 10.90 -6.73 9.07
C PRO A 24 9.92 -7.85 9.44
N SER A 25 9.46 -8.63 8.47
CA SER A 25 8.50 -9.72 8.68
C SER A 25 8.91 -11.02 8.01
N SER A 26 8.77 -11.12 6.69
CA SER A 26 8.87 -12.37 5.94
C SER A 26 9.43 -12.10 4.54
N TYR A 27 9.31 -13.06 3.64
CA TYR A 27 9.63 -12.90 2.22
C TYR A 27 8.39 -13.16 1.38
N MET A 28 8.38 -12.58 0.18
CA MET A 28 7.35 -12.75 -0.84
C MET A 28 8.02 -13.00 -2.18
N MET A 29 7.47 -13.93 -2.97
CA MET A 29 7.90 -14.16 -4.35
C MET A 29 7.09 -13.26 -5.27
N VAL A 30 7.78 -12.50 -6.12
CA VAL A 30 7.18 -11.64 -7.14
C VAL A 30 7.67 -12.10 -8.51
N ASN A 31 6.76 -12.24 -9.46
CA ASN A 31 7.09 -12.68 -10.82
C ASN A 31 8.10 -11.72 -11.46
N ASN A 32 9.12 -12.28 -12.13
CA ASN A 32 10.19 -11.54 -12.82
C ASN A 32 11.10 -10.65 -11.93
N ILE A 33 10.85 -10.57 -10.63
CA ILE A 33 11.72 -9.90 -9.65
C ILE A 33 12.40 -10.94 -8.74
N GLY A 34 11.67 -11.97 -8.33
CA GLY A 34 12.14 -13.02 -7.43
C GLY A 34 11.77 -12.73 -5.97
N ARG A 35 12.72 -12.94 -5.06
CA ARG A 35 12.48 -12.92 -3.61
C ARG A 35 12.57 -11.49 -3.05
N CYS A 36 11.42 -10.92 -2.70
CA CYS A 36 11.33 -9.62 -2.03
C CYS A 36 11.25 -9.78 -0.50
N PHE A 37 11.91 -8.89 0.23
CA PHE A 37 11.82 -8.83 1.69
C PHE A 37 10.60 -8.01 2.11
N VAL A 38 9.79 -8.55 3.03
CA VAL A 38 8.53 -7.95 3.47
C VAL A 38 8.70 -7.22 4.79
N TYR A 39 8.19 -5.99 4.84
CA TYR A 39 8.11 -5.14 6.00
C TYR A 39 6.64 -4.88 6.36
N LYS A 40 6.34 -5.01 7.66
CA LYS A 40 5.07 -4.60 8.24
C LYS A 40 5.18 -3.15 8.68
N CYS A 41 4.36 -2.30 8.08
CA CYS A 41 4.22 -0.91 8.46
C CYS A 41 2.90 -0.76 9.22
N THR A 42 2.97 -0.24 10.45
CA THR A 42 1.82 -0.23 11.36
C THR A 42 1.56 1.16 11.95
N ARG A 43 0.27 1.46 12.10
CA ARG A 43 -0.33 2.72 12.56
C ARG A 43 -0.12 3.88 11.60
N ASN A 44 -1.21 4.33 10.95
CA ASN A 44 -1.22 5.44 9.99
C ASN A 44 -0.06 5.38 9.00
N SER A 45 -0.04 4.32 8.20
CA SER A 45 1.02 4.07 7.24
C SER A 45 0.62 4.51 5.84
N GLU A 46 1.59 5.05 5.11
CA GLU A 46 1.42 5.61 3.78
C GLU A 46 2.57 5.13 2.88
N ALA A 47 2.28 4.95 1.61
CA ALA A 47 3.30 4.73 0.59
C ALA A 47 2.96 5.51 -0.69
N ILE A 48 3.94 6.24 -1.22
CA ILE A 48 3.80 7.14 -2.37
C ILE A 48 4.76 6.69 -3.47
N ILE A 49 4.29 6.58 -4.71
CA ILE A 49 5.14 6.28 -5.87
C ILE A 49 6.01 7.50 -6.19
N THR A 50 7.33 7.31 -6.18
CA THR A 50 8.32 8.33 -6.59
C THR A 50 9.08 7.97 -7.88
N LYS A 51 8.95 6.73 -8.36
CA LYS A 51 9.37 6.33 -9.71
C LYS A 51 8.52 5.17 -10.23
N GLU A 52 7.89 5.37 -11.38
CA GLU A 52 7.04 4.36 -12.03
C GLU A 52 7.83 3.10 -12.44
N LEU A 53 7.11 2.00 -12.69
CA LEU A 53 7.67 0.81 -13.33
C LEU A 53 8.02 1.09 -14.80
N ASP A 54 9.06 0.43 -15.28
CA ASP A 54 9.47 0.43 -16.69
C ASP A 54 9.83 -1.00 -17.11
N PRO A 55 8.98 -1.70 -17.89
CA PRO A 55 7.70 -1.23 -18.44
C PRO A 55 6.64 -1.03 -17.36
N LYS A 56 5.65 -0.16 -17.65
CA LYS A 56 4.55 0.20 -16.72
C LYS A 56 3.47 -0.89 -16.63
N THR A 57 3.88 -2.06 -16.17
CA THR A 57 3.06 -3.26 -16.05
C THR A 57 3.16 -3.81 -14.64
N ALA A 58 2.01 -4.10 -14.02
CA ALA A 58 1.99 -4.72 -12.69
C ALA A 58 2.60 -6.14 -12.73
N LEU A 59 3.42 -6.45 -11.74
CA LEU A 59 4.18 -7.69 -11.61
C LEU A 59 3.61 -8.62 -10.54
N HIS A 60 2.97 -8.08 -9.50
CA HIS A 60 2.38 -8.86 -8.41
C HIS A 60 0.84 -8.85 -8.39
N ASN A 61 0.23 -7.67 -8.40
CA ASN A 61 -1.23 -7.52 -8.38
C ASN A 61 -1.68 -6.70 -9.61
N GLN A 62 -2.49 -7.32 -10.47
CA GLN A 62 -2.97 -6.70 -11.71
C GLN A 62 -3.78 -5.40 -11.50
N HIS A 63 -4.28 -5.18 -10.28
CA HIS A 63 -5.03 -3.98 -9.90
C HIS A 63 -4.19 -2.92 -9.17
N SER A 64 -2.87 -3.09 -9.10
CA SER A 64 -1.98 -2.10 -8.50
C SER A 64 -2.00 -0.78 -9.27
N ALA A 65 -2.01 0.33 -8.55
CA ALA A 65 -1.76 1.63 -9.17
C ALA A 65 -0.26 1.80 -9.45
N LEU A 66 0.06 2.37 -10.62
CA LEU A 66 1.42 2.39 -11.17
C LEU A 66 1.90 3.82 -11.51
N ASN A 67 1.06 4.84 -11.34
CA ASN A 67 1.41 6.20 -11.79
C ASN A 67 2.18 6.96 -10.73
N MET A 68 3.06 7.85 -11.18
CA MET A 68 3.77 8.78 -10.32
C MET A 68 2.79 9.57 -9.44
N ASN A 69 3.12 9.71 -8.15
CA ASN A 69 2.28 10.37 -7.14
C ASN A 69 0.96 9.65 -6.82
N ASP A 70 0.72 8.44 -7.34
CA ASP A 70 -0.27 7.56 -6.74
C ASP A 70 0.22 7.15 -5.35
N PHE A 71 -0.71 7.10 -4.40
CA PHE A 71 -0.37 6.73 -3.03
C PHE A 71 -1.50 5.97 -2.36
N LEU A 72 -1.12 5.16 -1.38
CA LEU A 72 -2.04 4.43 -0.53
C LEU A 72 -1.87 4.85 0.92
N GLU A 73 -2.97 4.88 1.66
CA GLU A 73 -3.02 5.27 3.05
C GLU A 73 -3.89 4.26 3.82
N GLY A 74 -3.32 3.65 4.86
CA GLY A 74 -3.98 2.63 5.66
C GLY A 74 -3.53 2.67 7.12
N GLU A 75 -4.27 2.01 8.00
CA GLU A 75 -3.80 1.81 9.37
C GLU A 75 -2.56 0.90 9.36
N ASN A 76 -2.61 -0.18 8.59
CA ASN A 76 -1.47 -1.06 8.36
C ASN A 76 -1.28 -1.32 6.87
N ILE A 77 -0.02 -1.23 6.43
CA ILE A 77 0.36 -1.61 5.08
C ILE A 77 1.49 -2.65 5.14
N THR A 78 1.48 -3.55 4.18
CA THR A 78 2.61 -4.45 3.94
C THR A 78 3.42 -3.89 2.78
N VAL A 79 4.74 -3.88 2.90
CA VAL A 79 5.65 -3.42 1.85
C VAL A 79 6.63 -4.54 1.52
N ALA A 80 6.70 -4.97 0.28
CA ALA A 80 7.71 -5.90 -0.23
C ALA A 80 8.75 -5.14 -1.08
N LEU A 81 10.03 -5.34 -0.75
CA LEU A 81 11.15 -4.65 -1.39
C LEU A 81 12.11 -5.64 -2.03
N ASP A 82 12.50 -5.38 -3.27
CA ASP A 82 13.62 -6.09 -3.93
C ASP A 82 14.96 -5.50 -3.49
N THR A 83 15.34 -5.78 -2.25
CA THR A 83 16.62 -5.35 -1.69
C THR A 83 17.25 -6.44 -0.86
N ARG A 84 18.57 -6.56 -0.98
CA ARG A 84 19.38 -7.44 -0.12
C ARG A 84 19.74 -6.79 1.22
N ARG A 85 19.56 -5.47 1.34
CA ARG A 85 19.91 -4.69 2.54
C ARG A 85 18.65 -4.11 3.17
N SER A 86 18.61 -4.08 4.49
CA SER A 86 17.54 -3.41 5.22
C SER A 86 17.46 -1.94 4.79
N PRO A 87 16.24 -1.41 4.54
CA PRO A 87 16.07 -0.02 4.17
C PRO A 87 16.54 0.89 5.30
N LYS A 88 17.10 2.04 4.93
CA LYS A 88 17.48 3.07 5.89
C LYS A 88 16.21 3.76 6.39
N VAL A 89 15.84 3.47 7.63
CA VAL A 89 14.71 4.11 8.29
C VAL A 89 15.20 5.33 9.07
N SER A 90 14.58 6.47 8.84
CA SER A 90 14.84 7.72 9.57
C SER A 90 13.60 8.15 10.35
N LYS A 91 13.79 8.79 11.50
CA LYS A 91 12.66 9.44 12.20
C LYS A 91 12.42 10.80 11.57
N VAL A 92 11.16 11.09 11.24
CA VAL A 92 10.74 12.40 10.75
C VAL A 92 10.05 13.13 11.88
N GLY A 93 10.63 14.26 12.30
CA GLY A 93 9.96 15.21 13.19
C GLY A 93 8.92 16.01 12.41
N GLY A 94 7.76 16.28 13.01
CA GLY A 94 6.81 17.25 12.46
C GLY A 94 5.91 16.77 11.31
N PHE A 95 6.00 15.52 10.86
CA PHE A 95 4.99 14.95 9.96
C PHE A 95 3.67 14.80 10.74
N THR A 96 2.79 15.79 10.60
CA THR A 96 1.44 15.91 11.18
C THR A 96 1.33 15.86 12.71
N HIS A 97 1.98 16.72 13.51
CA HIS A 97 1.83 16.75 15.00
C HIS A 97 2.03 15.40 15.75
N ARG A 98 2.42 14.32 15.05
CA ARG A 98 2.43 12.96 15.54
C ARG A 98 3.89 12.58 15.77
N HIS A 99 4.36 12.67 17.01
CA HIS A 99 5.71 12.27 17.40
C HIS A 99 6.08 10.85 16.92
N GLY A 100 7.28 10.66 16.38
CA GLY A 100 7.86 9.34 16.11
C GLY A 100 7.44 8.65 14.80
N THR A 101 7.03 9.40 13.77
CA THR A 101 6.89 8.82 12.42
C THR A 101 8.26 8.45 11.86
N GLN A 102 8.32 7.32 11.18
CA GLN A 102 9.48 6.81 10.46
C GLN A 102 9.25 7.01 8.97
N ASN A 103 10.30 7.38 8.24
CA ASN A 103 10.33 7.45 6.79
C ASN A 103 11.41 6.49 6.24
N CYS A 104 11.05 5.81 5.16
CA CYS A 104 11.93 5.04 4.29
C CYS A 104 11.71 5.44 2.82
N SER A 105 12.75 5.90 2.15
CA SER A 105 12.76 6.03 0.68
C SER A 105 13.42 4.81 0.05
N THR A 106 12.77 4.21 -0.94
CA THR A 106 13.27 3.04 -1.67
C THR A 106 13.79 3.46 -3.04
N LYS A 107 14.71 2.67 -3.60
CA LYS A 107 15.27 2.85 -4.96
C LYS A 107 15.31 1.52 -5.71
N CYS A 108 14.37 0.64 -5.37
CA CYS A 108 14.25 -0.71 -5.89
C CYS A 108 12.76 -1.02 -6.10
N TYR A 109 12.48 -2.12 -6.81
CA TYR A 109 11.11 -2.60 -6.92
C TYR A 109 10.44 -2.64 -5.54
N THR A 110 9.28 -2.01 -5.47
CA THR A 110 8.50 -1.83 -4.26
C THR A 110 7.05 -2.14 -4.58
N PHE A 111 6.51 -3.13 -3.86
CA PHE A 111 5.08 -3.41 -3.79
C PHE A 111 4.58 -2.98 -2.41
N ALA A 112 3.50 -2.21 -2.35
CA ALA A 112 2.85 -1.89 -1.08
C ALA A 112 1.35 -2.18 -1.17
N MET A 113 0.75 -2.67 -0.09
CA MET A 113 -0.66 -3.03 -0.04
C MET A 113 -1.28 -2.72 1.32
N ILE A 114 -2.50 -2.19 1.32
CA ILE A 114 -3.29 -1.97 2.54
C ILE A 114 -3.75 -3.32 3.09
N THR A 115 -3.38 -3.59 4.34
CA THR A 115 -3.80 -4.79 5.08
C THR A 115 -4.80 -4.49 6.19
N LYS A 116 -4.93 -3.21 6.55
CA LYS A 116 -5.97 -2.70 7.44
C LYS A 116 -6.24 -1.24 7.10
N GLN A 117 -7.49 -0.90 6.80
CA GLN A 117 -7.93 0.48 6.57
C GLN A 117 -7.83 1.33 7.84
N ILE A 118 -7.79 2.65 7.66
CA ILE A 118 -7.94 3.60 8.76
C ILE A 118 -9.38 3.52 9.29
N PRO A 119 -9.60 3.25 10.59
CA PRO A 119 -10.93 3.22 11.17
C PRO A 119 -11.66 4.55 10.98
N GLY A 120 -12.93 4.49 10.55
CA GLY A 120 -13.79 5.68 10.42
C GLY A 120 -13.46 6.58 9.22
N ASN A 121 -12.62 6.14 8.28
CA ASN A 121 -12.43 6.88 7.03
C ASN A 121 -13.71 6.80 6.16
N PRO A 122 -14.41 7.93 5.91
CA PRO A 122 -15.67 7.93 5.16
C PRO A 122 -15.48 7.50 3.70
N PHE A 123 -14.27 7.62 3.17
CA PHE A 123 -13.92 7.17 1.83
C PHE A 123 -13.59 5.67 1.75
N ALA A 124 -13.55 4.97 2.89
CA ALA A 124 -13.22 3.55 2.95
C ALA A 124 -14.46 2.63 3.02
N ILE A 125 -15.64 3.19 3.23
CA ILE A 125 -16.92 2.47 3.22
C ILE A 125 -17.17 1.97 1.78
N PRO A 126 -17.29 0.66 1.52
CA PRO A 126 -17.66 0.18 0.19
C PRO A 126 -19.03 0.76 -0.20
N PRO A 127 -19.26 1.14 -1.46
CA PRO A 127 -20.57 1.63 -1.88
C PRO A 127 -21.63 0.61 -1.47
N LEU A 128 -22.68 1.07 -0.78
CA LEU A 128 -23.85 0.26 -0.45
C LEU A 128 -24.32 -0.45 -1.71
N LYS A 129 -24.19 -1.78 -1.76
CA LYS A 129 -24.85 -2.57 -2.81
C LYS A 129 -26.34 -2.44 -2.56
N ILE A 130 -27.01 -1.64 -3.38
CA ILE A 130 -28.47 -1.69 -3.48
C ILE A 130 -28.77 -3.01 -4.17
N GLU A 131 -29.17 -4.03 -3.41
CA GLU A 131 -29.77 -5.23 -3.99
C GLU A 131 -31.08 -4.78 -4.63
N VAL A 132 -31.08 -4.69 -5.96
CA VAL A 132 -32.32 -4.54 -6.71
C VAL A 132 -33.06 -5.86 -6.53
N LEU A 133 -34.06 -5.86 -5.65
CA LEU A 133 -35.02 -6.95 -5.53
C LEU A 133 -35.62 -7.20 -6.92
N ASP A 134 -35.38 -8.39 -7.46
CA ASP A 134 -35.92 -8.80 -8.74
C ASP A 134 -37.45 -8.83 -8.62
N PRO A 135 -38.20 -8.00 -9.38
CA PRO A 135 -39.65 -7.89 -9.24
C PRO A 135 -40.40 -9.21 -9.52
N LYS A 136 -39.73 -10.22 -10.10
CA LYS A 136 -40.30 -11.56 -10.30
C LYS A 136 -40.36 -12.44 -9.06
N SER A 137 -39.75 -12.02 -7.94
CA SER A 137 -39.78 -12.77 -6.67
C SER A 137 -41.06 -12.56 -5.84
N LEU A 138 -42.01 -11.77 -6.34
CA LEU A 138 -43.26 -11.41 -5.65
C LEU A 138 -44.53 -12.08 -6.22
N GLU A 139 -44.41 -12.96 -7.23
CA GLU A 139 -45.55 -13.74 -7.72
C GLU A 139 -45.58 -15.11 -7.00
N LEU A 140 -46.35 -15.14 -5.90
CA LEU A 140 -46.87 -16.36 -5.25
C LEU A 140 -48.22 -16.75 -5.87
#